data_AF-A0A5K1C245-F1
#
_entry.id   AF-A0A5K1C245-F1
#
_cell.length_a   1.000
_cell.length_b   1.000
_cell.length_c   1.000
_cell.angle_alpha   90.00
_cell.angle_beta   90.00
_cell.angle_gamma   90.00
#
_symmetry.space_group_name_H-M   'P 1'
#
loop_
_entity.id
_entity.type
_entity.pdbx_description
1 polymer ?
#
loop_
_entity_poly.entity_id
_entity_poly.type
_entity_poly.pdbx_seq_one_letter_code
_entity_poly.pdbx_strand_id
1 'polypeptide(L)'
;EIFMFHGIKNKERDILDCLLLLDDAGIPTEFVEAFDRLVNLSAGVMRKIAGVQSMESTKAAAFLRIPTSFCDIHNNEGGSAFQMLFPTLNRLVVLDGIQ
;
A
#
# COMPACT_ATOMS: atom_id res chain seq x y z
N GLU A 1 -5.58 4.00 1.72
CA GLU A 1 -5.09 4.79 2.88
C GLU A 1 -3.84 4.22 3.58
N ILE A 2 -3.51 2.94 3.45
CA ILE A 2 -2.42 2.30 4.24
C ILE A 2 -0.99 2.66 3.76
N PHE A 3 -0.82 3.16 2.52
CA PHE A 3 0.51 3.47 1.96
C PHE A 3 1.24 4.61 2.70
N MET A 4 0.53 5.50 3.39
CA MET A 4 1.11 6.71 4.00
C MET A 4 1.80 6.46 5.36
N PHE A 5 1.99 5.20 5.77
CA PHE A 5 2.50 4.89 7.11
C PHE A 5 4.02 4.97 7.28
N HIS A 6 4.80 5.32 6.26
CA HIS A 6 6.23 5.57 6.46
C HIS A 6 6.79 6.60 5.48
N GLY A 7 7.49 7.61 6.00
CA GLY A 7 8.41 8.41 5.20
C GLY A 7 9.75 7.68 5.09
N ILE A 8 9.91 6.78 4.11
CA ILE A 8 11.19 6.12 3.84
C ILE A 8 11.80 6.74 2.58
N LYS A 9 12.68 7.72 2.81
CA LYS A 9 13.55 8.30 1.79
C LYS A 9 14.27 7.18 1.01
N ASN A 10 14.09 7.19 -0.31
CA ASN A 10 14.92 6.55 -1.34
C ASN A 10 14.76 5.05 -1.67
N LYS A 11 13.78 4.29 -1.15
CA LYS A 11 13.57 2.87 -1.57
C LYS A 11 12.16 2.52 -2.07
N GLU A 12 11.20 3.42 -2.03
CA GLU A 12 9.77 3.10 -2.30
C GLU A 12 9.39 2.96 -3.77
N ARG A 13 10.28 3.26 -4.72
CA ARG A 13 10.03 2.94 -6.14
C ARG A 13 9.81 1.43 -6.37
N ASP A 14 10.26 0.60 -5.42
CA ASP A 14 10.10 -0.85 -5.49
C ASP A 14 8.78 -1.40 -4.93
N ILE A 15 7.81 -0.57 -4.57
CA ILE A 15 6.54 -1.09 -4.00
C ILE A 15 5.39 -0.93 -4.97
N LEU A 16 5.41 0.09 -5.84
CA LEU A 16 4.29 0.41 -6.72
C LEU A 16 4.63 0.09 -8.18
N ASP A 17 4.20 -1.10 -8.62
CA ASP A 17 4.51 -1.61 -9.97
C ASP A 17 3.68 -0.92 -11.06
N CYS A 18 2.42 -0.56 -10.76
CA CYS A 18 1.53 0.07 -11.73
C CYS A 18 0.44 0.91 -11.07
N LEU A 19 0.25 2.13 -11.58
CA LEU A 19 -0.88 3.00 -11.27
C LEU A 19 -1.96 2.86 -12.35
N LEU A 20 -3.18 2.58 -11.92
CA LEU A 20 -4.38 2.49 -12.75
C LEU A 20 -5.22 3.74 -12.50
N LEU A 21 -5.43 4.55 -13.53
CA LEU A 21 -6.09 5.85 -13.40
C LEU A 21 -7.38 5.87 -14.21
N LEU A 22 -8.46 6.44 -13.67
CA LEU A 22 -9.67 6.67 -14.45
C LEU A 22 -9.36 7.68 -15.57
N ASP A 23 -9.89 7.46 -16.76
CA ASP A 23 -9.78 8.42 -17.86
C ASP A 23 -10.16 9.84 -17.39
N ASP A 24 -9.38 10.83 -17.80
CA ASP A 24 -9.50 12.25 -17.43
C ASP A 24 -9.30 12.59 -15.95
N ALA A 25 -8.94 11.64 -15.09
CA ALA A 25 -8.48 11.93 -13.75
C ALA A 25 -7.02 12.43 -13.76
N GLY A 26 -6.70 13.37 -12.87
CA GLY A 26 -5.31 13.78 -12.64
C GLY A 26 -4.54 12.72 -11.85
N ILE A 27 -3.24 12.57 -12.15
CA ILE A 27 -2.34 11.76 -11.33
C ILE A 27 -2.31 12.40 -9.93
N PRO A 28 -2.59 11.65 -8.85
CA PRO A 28 -2.48 12.21 -7.50
C PRO A 28 -1.02 12.61 -7.24
N THR A 29 -0.83 13.82 -6.69
CA THR A 29 0.49 14.44 -6.51
C THR A 29 1.46 13.55 -5.73
N GLU A 30 0.91 12.72 -4.84
CA GLU A 30 1.65 11.78 -4.00
C GLU A 30 2.35 10.66 -4.79
N PHE A 31 1.93 10.40 -6.03
CA PHE A 31 2.43 9.28 -6.84
C PHE A 31 3.21 9.68 -8.09
N VAL A 32 3.40 10.98 -8.35
CA VAL A 32 3.98 11.51 -9.62
C VAL A 32 5.34 10.89 -10.00
N GLU A 33 6.10 10.35 -9.04
CA GLU A 33 7.40 9.70 -9.28
C GLU A 33 7.51 8.30 -8.65
N ALA A 34 6.38 7.72 -8.23
CA ALA A 34 6.35 6.51 -7.43
C ALA A 34 6.04 5.23 -8.23
N PHE A 35 5.69 5.33 -9.51
CA PHE A 35 5.24 4.19 -10.33
C PHE A 35 6.11 3.96 -11.57
N ASP A 36 6.30 2.70 -11.94
CA ASP A 36 6.98 2.33 -13.20
C ASP A 36 6.05 2.41 -14.42
N ARG A 37 4.74 2.23 -14.20
CA ARG A 37 3.74 2.17 -15.27
C ARG A 37 2.46 2.90 -14.89
N LEU A 38 1.93 3.68 -15.83
CA LEU A 38 0.61 4.32 -15.75
C LEU A 38 -0.30 3.72 -16.81
N VAL A 39 -1.51 3.31 -16.41
CA VAL A 39 -2.54 2.79 -17.31
C VAL A 39 -3.84 3.56 -17.08
N ASN A 40 -4.32 4.25 -18.11
CA ASN A 40 -5.62 4.90 -18.10
C ASN A 40 -6.71 3.87 -18.39
N LEU A 41 -7.80 3.95 -17.62
CA LEU A 41 -8.90 3.00 -17.63
C LEU A 41 -10.22 3.74 -17.85
N SER A 42 -11.05 3.18 -18.72
CA SER A 42 -12.43 3.60 -18.82
C SER A 42 -13.18 3.34 -17.51
N ALA A 43 -14.23 4.12 -17.27
CA ALA A 43 -15.11 3.95 -16.12
C ALA A 43 -15.67 2.52 -16.00
N GLY A 44 -15.94 1.86 -17.14
CA GLY A 44 -16.42 0.48 -17.17
C GLY A 44 -15.39 -0.53 -16.66
N VAL A 45 -14.09 -0.31 -16.92
CA VAL A 45 -13.01 -1.16 -16.40
C VAL A 45 -12.72 -0.82 -14.94
N MET A 46 -12.65 0.47 -14.58
CA MET A 46 -12.48 0.93 -13.20
C MET A 46 -13.53 0.32 -12.26
N ARG A 47 -14.79 0.28 -12.71
CA ARG A 47 -15.89 -0.33 -11.95
C ARG A 47 -15.71 -1.83 -11.71
N LYS A 48 -15.14 -2.55 -12.67
CA LYS A 48 -14.89 -3.99 -12.52
C LYS A 48 -13.78 -4.27 -11.51
N ILE A 49 -12.75 -3.43 -11.47
CA ILE A 49 -11.60 -3.63 -10.57
C ILE A 49 -11.86 -3.12 -9.14
N ALA A 50 -12.61 -2.04 -8.96
CA ALA A 50 -12.84 -1.42 -7.65
C ALA A 50 -13.84 -2.20 -6.77
N GLY A 51 -14.55 -3.17 -7.34
CA GLY A 51 -15.62 -3.90 -6.64
C GLY A 51 -16.85 -3.04 -6.37
N VAL A 52 -17.96 -3.69 -6.02
CA VAL A 52 -19.30 -3.09 -6.00
C VAL A 52 -19.47 -2.02 -4.91
N GLN A 53 -18.71 -2.09 -3.81
CA GLN A 53 -18.88 -1.18 -2.66
C GLN A 53 -18.10 0.15 -2.76
N SER A 54 -17.19 0.29 -3.72
CA SER A 54 -16.33 1.49 -3.88
C SER A 54 -16.65 2.31 -5.14
N MET A 55 -17.82 2.08 -5.75
CA MET A 55 -18.13 2.45 -7.14
C MET A 55 -18.19 3.96 -7.46
N GLU A 56 -18.46 4.82 -6.49
CA GLU A 56 -18.78 6.23 -6.77
C GLU A 56 -17.58 7.19 -6.61
N SER A 57 -16.53 6.81 -5.87
CA SER A 57 -15.44 7.74 -5.51
C SER A 57 -14.04 7.30 -5.94
N THR A 58 -13.86 6.06 -6.40
CA THR A 58 -12.53 5.57 -6.80
C THR A 58 -12.11 6.14 -8.15
N LYS A 59 -11.10 7.03 -8.13
CA LYS A 59 -10.49 7.62 -9.33
C LYS A 59 -9.17 6.98 -9.73
N ALA A 60 -8.56 6.23 -8.81
CA ALA A 60 -7.30 5.54 -9.04
C ALA A 60 -7.25 4.23 -8.24
N ALA A 61 -6.53 3.26 -8.77
CA ALA A 61 -6.13 2.02 -8.10
C ALA A 61 -4.65 1.76 -8.39
N ALA A 62 -3.99 0.93 -7.58
CA ALA A 62 -2.58 0.62 -7.80
C ALA A 62 -2.30 -0.85 -7.55
N PHE A 63 -1.36 -1.40 -8.31
CA PHE A 63 -0.73 -2.67 -8.02
C PHE A 63 0.49 -2.41 -7.16
N LEU A 64 0.45 -2.95 -5.94
CA LEU A 64 1.52 -2.83 -4.95
C LEU A 64 2.12 -4.21 -4.70
N ARG A 65 3.45 -4.30 -4.67
CA ARG A 65 4.13 -5.46 -4.12
C ARG A 65 3.87 -5.54 -2.64
N ILE A 66 3.52 -6.73 -2.16
CA ILE A 66 3.39 -6.97 -0.73
C ILE A 66 4.79 -6.80 -0.12
N PRO A 67 4.98 -5.90 0.86
CA PRO A 67 6.25 -5.75 1.52
C PRO A 67 6.69 -7.08 2.13
N THR A 68 7.96 -7.45 1.92
CA THR A 68 8.54 -8.66 2.54
C THR A 68 8.80 -8.49 4.04
N SER A 69 8.59 -7.29 4.59
CA SER A 69 8.78 -6.97 5.99
C SER A 69 7.60 -7.46 6.83
N PHE A 70 7.50 -8.77 7.01
CA PHE A 70 6.76 -9.35 8.13
C PHE A 70 7.76 -9.94 9.12
N CYS A 71 7.57 -9.67 10.41
CA CYS A 71 8.36 -10.31 11.45
C CYS A 71 7.49 -11.40 12.06
N ASP A 72 7.87 -12.66 11.86
CA ASP A 72 7.25 -13.77 12.56
C ASP A 72 7.76 -13.79 14.01
N ILE A 73 6.97 -13.22 14.91
CA ILE A 73 7.29 -13.10 16.34
C ILE A 73 7.39 -14.50 17.01
N HIS A 74 6.81 -15.54 16.41
CA HIS A 74 6.86 -16.90 16.94
C HIS A 74 8.13 -17.66 16.53
N ASN A 75 8.88 -17.17 15.54
CA ASN A 75 10.19 -17.71 15.23
C ASN A 75 11.23 -17.19 16.26
N ASN A 76 12.23 -18.01 16.58
CA ASN A 76 13.22 -17.73 17.64
C ASN A 76 14.02 -16.43 17.38
N GLU A 77 14.13 -16.01 16.12
CA GLU A 77 14.78 -14.75 15.69
C GLU A 77 13.83 -13.54 15.68
N GLY A 78 12.51 -13.75 15.65
CA GLY A 78 11.53 -12.68 15.52
C GLY A 78 11.36 -11.84 16.78
N GLY A 79 11.44 -12.47 17.96
CA GLY A 79 11.36 -11.76 19.24
C GLY A 79 12.53 -10.81 19.48
N SER A 80 13.74 -11.18 19.07
CA SER A 80 14.93 -10.32 19.17
C SER A 80 14.94 -9.23 18.10
N ALA A 81 14.53 -9.55 16.87
CA ALA A 81 14.36 -8.59 15.79
C ALA A 81 13.32 -7.52 16.13
N PHE A 82 12.20 -7.88 16.77
CA PHE A 82 11.17 -6.93 17.19
C PHE A 82 11.72 -5.88 18.18
N GLN A 83 12.47 -6.31 19.20
CA GLN A 83 13.09 -5.39 20.16
C GLN A 83 14.16 -4.48 19.52
N MET A 84 14.90 -5.01 18.54
CA MET A 84 15.88 -4.23 17.78
C MET A 84 15.22 -3.20 16.85
N LEU A 85 14.13 -3.56 16.18
CA LEU A 85 13.40 -2.69 15.25
C LEU A 85 12.61 -1.60 15.99
N PHE A 86 12.16 -1.89 17.22
CA PHE A 86 11.33 -0.98 18.01
C PHE A 86 11.87 -0.79 19.43
N PRO A 87 13.03 -0.11 19.58
CA PRO A 87 13.68 0.07 20.88
C PRO A 87 12.86 0.91 21.87
N THR A 88 11.99 1.80 21.38
CA THR A 88 11.03 2.57 22.16
C THR A 88 9.63 2.43 21.58
N LEU A 89 9.02 1.26 21.81
CA LEU A 89 7.66 0.98 21.36
C LEU A 89 6.65 1.76 22.22
N ASN A 90 6.17 2.89 21.71
CA ASN A 90 5.26 3.75 22.48
C ASN A 90 3.79 3.30 22.43
N ARG A 91 3.35 2.67 21.33
CA ARG A 91 1.98 2.18 21.12
C ARG A 91 1.98 0.95 20.21
N LEU A 92 1.24 -0.09 20.60
CA LEU A 92 1.05 -1.32 19.82
C LEU A 92 -0.45 -1.50 19.56
N VAL A 93 -0.80 -1.92 18.35
CA VAL A 93 -2.16 -2.35 18.01
C VAL A 93 -2.13 -3.86 17.77
N VAL A 94 -3.00 -4.58 18.46
CA VAL A 94 -3.20 -6.03 18.30
C VAL A 94 -4.58 -6.23 17.69
N LEU A 95 -4.64 -6.91 16.56
CA LEU A 95 -5.88 -7.29 15.90
C LEU A 95 -6.15 -8.75 16.25
N ASP A 96 -7.19 -9.01 17.05
CA ASP A 96 -7.60 -10.35 17.45
C ASP A 96 -8.97 -10.69 16.83
N GLY A 97 -9.04 -11.81 16.12
CA GLY A 97 -10.30 -12.33 15.55
C GLY A 97 -10.97 -11.47 14.47
N ILE A 98 -10.23 -10.60 13.75
CA ILE A 98 -10.79 -9.82 12.64
C ILE A 98 -10.88 -10.69 11.37
N GLN A 99 -12.04 -10.68 10.72
CA GLN A 99 -12.32 -11.35 9.44
C GLN A 99 -12.38 -10.35 8.29
#